data_AF-A0A2H6JLL1-F1
#
_entry.id   AF-A0A2H6JLL1-F1
#
_cell.length_a   1.000
_cell.length_b   1.000
_cell.length_c   1.000
_cell.angle_alpha   90.00
_cell.angle_beta   90.00
_cell.angle_gamma   90.00
#
_symmetry.space_group_name_H-M   'P 1'
#
loop_
_entity.id
_entity.type
_entity.pdbx_description
1 polymer ?
#
loop_
_entity_poly.entity_id
_entity_poly.type
_entity_poly.pdbx_seq_one_letter_code
_entity_poly.pdbx_strand_id
1 'polypeptide(L)'
;MIELKCLQSVSERDIDMLLVEELESSAQFREWLASRVYAQPTYKGRIGAWHSVSDPKLGESDMVFLFSNETDGRAAVLIENKIDAPPQPNQGTRYRERGFIGQEQGLWDDFRTCVVAPEKYLKSTKHTEQYDAEISYEEIMAFFLSRRTVDCRFAHKAQVVQEGIEQNRRGYQPKTDQGLTKFAEDYYAFASERFLQVAMEQPRQRPSQSTWIAFRPSSLPKNSYIAHQITAGFVKLFFSGAASRLDELTELYSPYLPSGAELVGAGKSVAIIIAVPEIDDPWKKSFANYTSHAETALDCVAKLIEVVEKVVEKTKNSESGTLDRE
;
A
#
# COMPACT_ATOMS: atom_id res chain seq x y z
N MET A 1 -0.28 -15.82 30.11
CA MET A 1 -1.15 -16.84 29.47
C MET A 1 -0.92 -16.72 27.98
N ILE A 2 -0.56 -17.78 27.27
CA ILE A 2 -0.35 -17.71 25.81
C ILE A 2 -1.74 -17.72 25.16
N GLU A 3 -2.08 -16.67 24.42
CA GLU A 3 -3.31 -16.62 23.63
C GLU A 3 -3.11 -17.40 22.34
N LEU A 4 -3.81 -18.52 22.18
CA LEU A 4 -3.78 -19.33 20.96
C LEU A 4 -4.86 -18.84 20.01
N LYS A 5 -4.47 -18.06 18.99
CA LYS A 5 -5.35 -17.67 17.90
C LYS A 5 -5.16 -18.62 16.72
N CYS A 6 -6.26 -19.14 16.15
CA CYS A 6 -6.20 -20.08 15.02
C CYS A 6 -5.54 -19.46 13.79
N LEU A 7 -5.82 -18.18 13.50
CA LEU A 7 -5.22 -17.40 12.41
C LEU A 7 -4.80 -16.04 12.95
N GLN A 8 -3.56 -15.61 12.67
CA GLN A 8 -3.11 -14.27 13.04
C GLN A 8 -3.86 -13.19 12.25
N SER A 9 -3.97 -13.40 10.94
CA SER A 9 -4.59 -12.54 9.93
C SER A 9 -4.93 -13.37 8.70
N VAL A 10 -5.83 -12.86 7.87
CA VAL A 10 -6.17 -13.40 6.54
C VAL A 10 -5.83 -12.33 5.49
N SER A 11 -5.34 -12.76 4.34
CA SER A 11 -5.12 -11.94 3.14
C SER A 11 -6.17 -12.27 2.07
N GLU A 12 -6.36 -11.41 1.06
CA GLU A 12 -7.24 -11.75 -0.08
C GLU A 12 -6.89 -13.12 -0.66
N ARG A 13 -5.59 -13.44 -0.80
CA ARG A 13 -5.12 -14.72 -1.33
C ARG A 13 -5.60 -15.93 -0.53
N ASP A 14 -5.70 -15.84 0.79
CA ASP A 14 -6.18 -16.95 1.62
C ASP A 14 -7.66 -17.25 1.35
N ILE A 15 -8.45 -16.20 1.10
CA ILE A 15 -9.86 -16.31 0.69
C ILE A 15 -9.95 -16.81 -0.75
N ASP A 16 -9.10 -16.33 -1.66
CA ASP A 16 -9.08 -16.83 -3.05
C ASP A 16 -8.85 -18.34 -3.09
N MET A 17 -7.85 -18.84 -2.36
CA MET A 17 -7.54 -20.28 -2.32
C MET A 17 -8.69 -21.09 -1.72
N LEU A 18 -9.33 -20.56 -0.67
CA LEU A 18 -10.52 -21.17 -0.09
C LEU A 18 -11.66 -21.29 -1.11
N LEU A 19 -11.92 -20.21 -1.87
CA LEU A 19 -12.99 -20.19 -2.87
C LEU A 19 -12.65 -21.08 -4.07
N VAL A 20 -11.42 -21.08 -4.56
CA VAL A 20 -10.96 -21.99 -5.61
C VAL A 20 -11.09 -23.45 -5.18
N GLU A 21 -10.74 -23.79 -3.92
CA GLU A 21 -10.94 -25.15 -3.39
C GLU A 21 -12.42 -25.57 -3.49
N GLU A 22 -13.35 -24.70 -3.08
CA GLU A 22 -14.79 -24.99 -3.16
C GLU A 22 -15.29 -25.08 -4.60
N LEU A 23 -14.85 -24.17 -5.47
CA LEU A 23 -15.18 -24.20 -6.89
C LEU A 23 -14.66 -25.48 -7.57
N GLU A 24 -13.55 -26.04 -7.11
CA GLU A 24 -13.02 -27.31 -7.62
C GLU A 24 -13.67 -28.55 -7.00
N SER A 25 -13.95 -28.54 -5.70
CA SER A 25 -14.32 -29.76 -4.95
C SER A 25 -15.79 -29.86 -4.54
N SER A 26 -16.55 -28.77 -4.53
CA SER A 26 -17.89 -28.72 -3.94
C SER A 26 -18.98 -28.41 -4.97
N ALA A 27 -19.73 -29.45 -5.38
CA ALA A 27 -20.85 -29.28 -6.33
C ALA A 27 -21.93 -28.32 -5.81
N GLN A 28 -22.19 -28.38 -4.51
CA GLN A 28 -23.18 -27.55 -3.84
C GLN A 28 -22.75 -26.08 -3.81
N PHE A 29 -21.45 -25.80 -3.62
CA PHE A 29 -20.94 -24.43 -3.65
C PHE A 29 -20.96 -23.86 -5.07
N ARG A 30 -20.57 -24.66 -6.07
CA ARG A 30 -20.66 -24.27 -7.49
C ARG A 30 -22.07 -23.91 -7.91
N GLU A 31 -23.04 -24.76 -7.57
CA GLU A 31 -24.45 -24.52 -7.89
C GLU A 31 -24.98 -23.27 -7.18
N TRP A 32 -24.67 -23.11 -5.89
CA TRP A 32 -25.06 -21.94 -5.11
C TRP A 32 -24.47 -20.65 -5.68
N LEU A 33 -23.16 -20.61 -5.94
CA LEU A 33 -22.46 -19.43 -6.44
C LEU A 33 -22.95 -19.06 -7.84
N ALA A 34 -23.03 -20.03 -8.77
CA ALA A 34 -23.54 -19.79 -10.11
C ALA A 34 -24.97 -19.25 -10.09
N SER A 35 -25.85 -19.85 -9.29
CA SER A 35 -27.23 -19.40 -9.16
C SER A 35 -27.34 -18.01 -8.55
N ARG A 36 -26.47 -17.69 -7.58
CA ARG A 36 -26.44 -16.39 -6.92
C ARG A 36 -25.94 -15.27 -7.83
N VAL A 37 -24.97 -15.56 -8.71
CA VAL A 37 -24.41 -14.61 -9.68
C VAL A 37 -25.34 -14.38 -10.87
N TYR A 38 -25.95 -15.45 -11.40
CA TYR A 38 -26.86 -15.36 -12.55
C TYR A 38 -28.32 -15.07 -12.18
N ALA A 39 -28.63 -15.01 -10.87
CA ALA A 39 -29.97 -14.81 -10.32
C ALA A 39 -31.02 -15.87 -10.76
N GLN A 40 -30.55 -17.04 -11.22
CA GLN A 40 -31.38 -18.18 -11.62
C GLN A 40 -30.53 -19.46 -11.58
N PRO A 41 -31.14 -20.65 -11.39
CA PRO A 41 -30.44 -21.91 -11.55
C PRO A 41 -29.84 -22.01 -12.95
N THR A 42 -28.53 -22.24 -13.04
CA THR A 42 -27.82 -22.27 -14.33
C THR A 42 -26.73 -23.33 -14.39
N TYR A 43 -26.21 -23.80 -13.26
CA TYR A 43 -25.08 -24.71 -13.21
C TYR A 43 -25.48 -26.15 -13.58
N LYS A 44 -24.79 -26.75 -14.56
CA LYS A 44 -24.94 -28.15 -14.95
C LYS A 44 -23.71 -28.98 -14.63
N GLY A 45 -22.51 -28.47 -14.92
CA GLY A 45 -21.26 -29.22 -14.72
C GLY A 45 -20.02 -28.35 -14.61
N ARG A 46 -19.02 -28.81 -13.86
CA ARG A 46 -17.74 -28.09 -13.69
C ARG A 46 -16.91 -28.20 -14.97
N ILE A 47 -16.39 -27.07 -15.43
CA ILE A 47 -15.27 -27.05 -16.37
C ILE A 47 -13.97 -26.84 -15.57
N GLY A 48 -13.85 -25.74 -14.83
CA GLY A 48 -12.72 -25.51 -13.92
C GLY A 48 -12.76 -24.14 -13.23
N ALA A 49 -11.85 -23.93 -12.28
CA ALA A 49 -11.59 -22.64 -11.66
C ALA A 49 -10.09 -22.33 -11.68
N TRP A 50 -9.74 -21.07 -11.92
CA TRP A 50 -8.37 -20.59 -11.98
C TRP A 50 -8.19 -19.39 -11.08
N HIS A 51 -7.02 -19.30 -10.44
CA HIS A 51 -6.56 -18.14 -9.69
C HIS A 51 -5.60 -17.31 -10.54
N SER A 52 -5.57 -15.99 -10.34
CA SER A 52 -4.58 -15.08 -10.92
C SER A 52 -4.55 -15.10 -12.45
N VAL A 53 -5.72 -14.96 -13.08
CA VAL A 53 -5.84 -14.98 -14.54
C VAL A 53 -5.41 -13.63 -15.11
N SER A 54 -4.20 -13.59 -15.65
CA SER A 54 -3.56 -12.36 -16.15
C SER A 54 -3.75 -12.15 -17.66
N ASP A 55 -4.01 -10.90 -18.04
CA ASP A 55 -3.90 -10.40 -19.42
C ASP A 55 -2.90 -9.22 -19.46
N PRO A 56 -1.97 -9.18 -20.43
CA PRO A 56 -0.95 -8.14 -20.49
C PRO A 56 -1.47 -6.70 -20.58
N LYS A 57 -2.68 -6.49 -21.08
CA LYS A 57 -3.30 -5.17 -21.27
C LYS A 57 -4.35 -4.85 -20.20
N LEU A 58 -5.12 -5.85 -19.77
CA LEU A 58 -6.24 -5.67 -18.85
C LEU A 58 -5.89 -5.95 -17.38
N GLY A 59 -4.66 -6.42 -17.11
CA GLY A 59 -4.19 -6.75 -15.76
C GLY A 59 -4.64 -8.13 -15.32
N GLU A 60 -4.87 -8.32 -14.03
CA GLU A 60 -5.19 -9.61 -13.42
C GLU A 60 -6.67 -9.68 -13.02
N SER A 61 -7.27 -10.87 -13.14
CA SER A 61 -8.48 -11.25 -12.42
C SER A 61 -8.15 -12.24 -11.31
N ASP A 62 -8.66 -12.01 -10.09
CA ASP A 62 -8.29 -12.82 -8.93
C ASP A 62 -8.72 -14.27 -9.14
N MET A 63 -9.96 -14.50 -9.60
CA MET A 63 -10.43 -15.83 -9.96
C MET A 63 -11.32 -15.82 -11.22
N VAL A 64 -11.29 -16.93 -11.95
CA VAL A 64 -12.26 -17.23 -13.02
C VAL A 64 -12.86 -18.60 -12.77
N PHE A 65 -14.18 -18.68 -12.73
CA PHE A 65 -14.93 -19.94 -12.64
C PHE A 65 -15.66 -20.21 -13.95
N LEU A 66 -15.42 -21.37 -14.56
CA LEU A 66 -16.05 -21.81 -15.80
C LEU A 66 -16.85 -23.08 -15.57
N PHE A 67 -18.07 -23.11 -16.09
CA PHE A 67 -18.99 -24.24 -15.95
C PHE A 67 -19.85 -24.39 -17.21
N SER A 68 -20.38 -25.60 -17.42
CA SER A 68 -21.43 -25.81 -18.42
C SER A 68 -22.78 -25.42 -17.82
N ASN A 69 -23.57 -24.68 -18.59
CA ASN A 69 -24.92 -24.29 -18.22
C ASN A 69 -25.95 -25.37 -18.64
N GLU A 70 -27.23 -25.16 -18.32
CA GLU A 70 -28.29 -26.11 -18.64
C GLU A 70 -28.42 -26.43 -20.14
N THR A 71 -28.07 -25.48 -21.02
CA THR A 71 -28.10 -25.63 -22.49
C THR A 71 -26.76 -26.12 -23.08
N ASP A 72 -25.86 -26.66 -22.24
CA ASP A 72 -24.50 -27.11 -22.61
C ASP A 72 -23.56 -26.01 -23.14
N GLY A 73 -23.93 -24.73 -22.98
CA GLY A 73 -23.06 -23.60 -23.20
C GLY A 73 -22.07 -23.40 -22.05
N ARG A 74 -20.93 -22.77 -22.32
CA ARG A 74 -19.89 -22.44 -21.34
C ARG A 74 -20.18 -21.07 -20.74
N ALA A 75 -20.41 -21.03 -19.43
CA ALA A 75 -20.65 -19.79 -18.69
C ALA A 75 -19.48 -19.50 -17.73
N ALA A 76 -19.01 -18.26 -17.72
CA ALA A 76 -17.92 -17.81 -16.87
C ALA A 76 -18.41 -16.88 -15.74
N VAL A 77 -17.72 -16.91 -14.61
CA VAL A 77 -17.76 -15.86 -13.59
C VAL A 77 -16.35 -15.35 -13.37
N LEU A 78 -16.13 -14.06 -13.63
CA LEU A 78 -14.87 -13.37 -13.34
C LEU A 78 -15.03 -12.71 -11.97
N ILE A 79 -14.28 -13.20 -10.99
CA ILE A 79 -14.45 -12.86 -9.58
C ILE A 79 -13.28 -11.99 -9.12
N GLU A 80 -13.59 -10.81 -8.61
CA GLU A 80 -12.68 -9.95 -7.84
C GLU A 80 -12.93 -10.19 -6.35
N ASN A 81 -11.86 -10.24 -5.55
CA ASN A 81 -11.92 -10.41 -4.11
C ASN A 81 -11.31 -9.21 -3.37
N LYS A 82 -12.02 -8.67 -2.38
CA LYS A 82 -11.56 -7.51 -1.59
C LYS A 82 -11.80 -7.69 -0.10
N ILE A 83 -10.78 -7.40 0.72
CA ILE A 83 -10.96 -7.23 2.16
C ILE A 83 -11.11 -5.77 2.52
N ASP A 84 -10.13 -4.90 2.26
CA ASP A 84 -10.20 -3.47 2.63
C ASP A 84 -9.51 -2.51 1.64
N ALA A 85 -8.75 -3.05 0.68
CA ALA A 85 -8.04 -2.26 -0.31
C ALA A 85 -9.01 -1.53 -1.25
N PRO A 86 -8.79 -0.25 -1.55
CA PRO A 86 -9.59 0.45 -2.56
C PRO A 86 -9.41 -0.25 -3.93
N PRO A 87 -10.44 -0.23 -4.80
CA PRO A 87 -10.32 -0.78 -6.13
C PRO A 87 -9.23 -0.05 -6.91
N GLN A 88 -8.60 -0.75 -7.84
CA GLN A 88 -7.73 -0.10 -8.81
C GLN A 88 -8.60 0.73 -9.78
N PRO A 89 -8.08 1.84 -10.35
CA PRO A 89 -8.85 2.63 -11.30
C PRO A 89 -9.39 1.78 -12.47
N ASN A 90 -10.69 1.94 -12.77
CA ASN A 90 -11.40 1.25 -13.86
C ASN A 90 -11.40 -0.28 -13.74
N GLN A 91 -11.24 -0.84 -12.54
CA GLN A 91 -11.12 -2.29 -12.34
C GLN A 91 -12.37 -3.04 -12.83
N GLY A 92 -13.59 -2.56 -12.55
CA GLY A 92 -14.82 -3.19 -13.02
C GLY A 92 -14.93 -3.18 -14.55
N THR A 93 -14.49 -2.09 -15.17
CA THR A 93 -14.43 -1.98 -16.64
C THR A 93 -13.46 -2.99 -17.25
N ARG A 94 -12.27 -3.16 -16.66
CA ARG A 94 -11.29 -4.15 -17.14
C ARG A 94 -11.80 -5.59 -17.04
N TYR A 95 -12.53 -5.92 -15.97
CA TYR A 95 -13.19 -7.21 -15.82
C TYR A 95 -14.25 -7.44 -16.91
N ARG A 96 -15.05 -6.41 -17.21
CA ARG A 96 -16.05 -6.45 -18.28
C ARG A 96 -15.41 -6.69 -19.65
N GLU A 97 -14.38 -5.93 -19.97
CA GLU A 97 -13.63 -6.05 -21.23
C GLU A 97 -12.99 -7.43 -21.37
N ARG A 98 -12.40 -7.98 -20.30
CA ARG A 98 -11.88 -9.35 -20.31
C ARG A 98 -12.96 -10.38 -20.62
N GLY A 99 -14.13 -10.21 -20.02
CA GLY A 99 -15.30 -11.03 -20.30
C GLY A 99 -15.66 -11.07 -21.78
N PHE A 100 -15.71 -9.91 -22.42
CA PHE A 100 -15.98 -9.80 -23.86
C PHE A 100 -14.87 -10.44 -24.71
N ILE A 101 -13.60 -10.17 -24.39
CA ILE A 101 -12.47 -10.79 -25.10
C ILE A 101 -12.53 -12.32 -25.01
N GLY A 102 -12.88 -12.87 -23.84
CA GLY A 102 -13.01 -14.33 -23.70
C GLY A 102 -14.18 -14.91 -24.49
N GLN A 103 -15.28 -14.15 -24.68
CA GLN A 103 -16.35 -14.54 -25.60
C GLN A 103 -15.86 -14.51 -27.07
N GLU A 104 -15.21 -13.43 -27.49
CA GLU A 104 -14.66 -13.31 -28.85
C GLU A 104 -13.64 -14.40 -29.19
N GLN A 105 -12.85 -14.83 -28.20
CA GLN A 105 -11.86 -15.91 -28.33
C GLN A 105 -12.47 -17.33 -28.18
N GLY A 106 -13.78 -17.45 -27.91
CA GLY A 106 -14.45 -18.73 -27.76
C GLY A 106 -14.08 -19.50 -26.49
N LEU A 107 -13.59 -18.80 -25.44
CA LEU A 107 -13.31 -19.40 -24.14
C LEU A 107 -14.61 -19.74 -23.40
N TRP A 108 -15.61 -18.87 -23.50
CA TRP A 108 -16.96 -19.03 -22.96
C TRP A 108 -18.01 -18.40 -23.89
N ASP A 109 -19.26 -18.83 -23.75
CA ASP A 109 -20.40 -18.33 -24.51
C ASP A 109 -21.10 -17.17 -23.77
N ASP A 110 -21.07 -17.19 -22.44
CA ASP A 110 -21.66 -16.14 -21.57
C ASP A 110 -20.74 -15.86 -20.37
N PHE A 111 -20.83 -14.67 -19.79
CA PHE A 111 -20.08 -14.32 -18.58
C PHE A 111 -20.79 -13.33 -17.66
N ARG A 112 -20.42 -13.39 -16.38
CA ARG A 112 -20.73 -12.37 -15.38
C ARG A 112 -19.48 -11.94 -14.63
N THR A 113 -19.44 -10.68 -14.26
CA THR A 113 -18.44 -10.10 -13.35
C THR A 113 -19.01 -10.09 -11.95
N CYS A 114 -18.22 -10.53 -10.96
CA CYS A 114 -18.66 -10.60 -9.58
C CYS A 114 -17.57 -10.04 -8.66
N VAL A 115 -17.96 -9.28 -7.65
CA VAL A 115 -17.08 -8.94 -6.53
C VAL A 115 -17.52 -9.70 -5.28
N VAL A 116 -16.54 -10.28 -4.58
CA VAL A 116 -16.70 -10.86 -3.25
C VAL A 116 -15.95 -10.01 -2.23
N ALA A 117 -16.64 -9.56 -1.19
CA ALA A 117 -16.05 -8.71 -0.16
C ALA A 117 -16.91 -8.69 1.11
N PRO A 118 -16.40 -8.24 2.26
CA PRO A 118 -17.22 -7.98 3.44
C PRO A 118 -18.38 -7.02 3.13
N GLU A 119 -19.55 -7.22 3.73
CA GLU A 119 -20.74 -6.38 3.49
C GLU A 119 -20.47 -4.89 3.79
N LYS A 120 -19.66 -4.61 4.82
CA LYS A 120 -19.21 -3.25 5.14
C LYS A 120 -18.38 -2.63 4.00
N TYR A 121 -17.59 -3.40 3.27
CA TYR A 121 -16.85 -2.92 2.09
C TYR A 121 -17.81 -2.57 0.96
N LEU A 122 -18.71 -3.49 0.61
CA LEU A 122 -19.68 -3.33 -0.49
C LEU A 122 -20.60 -2.12 -0.28
N LYS A 123 -20.94 -1.80 0.97
CA LYS A 123 -21.75 -0.62 1.33
C LYS A 123 -20.94 0.66 1.51
N SER A 124 -19.61 0.61 1.41
CA SER A 124 -18.74 1.76 1.67
C SER A 124 -18.55 2.64 0.43
N THR A 125 -18.14 3.88 0.65
CA THR A 125 -17.74 4.80 -0.44
C THR A 125 -16.47 4.35 -1.19
N LYS A 126 -15.75 3.34 -0.69
CA LYS A 126 -14.60 2.75 -1.39
C LYS A 126 -15.04 1.86 -2.56
N HIS A 127 -16.25 1.34 -2.52
CA HIS A 127 -16.79 0.52 -3.61
C HIS A 127 -17.35 1.43 -4.71
N THR A 128 -16.47 1.82 -5.63
CA THR A 128 -16.79 2.76 -6.73
C THR A 128 -16.96 2.07 -8.09
N GLU A 129 -16.64 0.79 -8.18
CA GLU A 129 -16.66 0.01 -9.42
C GLU A 129 -17.95 -0.80 -9.54
N GLN A 130 -18.42 -1.03 -10.76
CA GLN A 130 -19.66 -1.77 -11.03
C GLN A 130 -19.35 -3.20 -11.49
N TYR A 131 -20.02 -4.18 -10.89
CA TYR A 131 -20.00 -5.60 -11.25
C TYR A 131 -21.44 -6.07 -11.51
N ASP A 132 -21.63 -7.18 -12.24
CA ASP A 132 -22.98 -7.73 -12.45
C ASP A 132 -23.60 -8.27 -11.16
N ALA A 133 -22.76 -8.79 -10.27
CA ALA A 133 -23.18 -9.39 -9.02
C ALA A 133 -22.21 -9.06 -7.89
N GLU A 134 -22.76 -8.98 -6.68
CA GLU A 134 -22.01 -8.83 -5.44
C GLU A 134 -22.41 -9.96 -4.50
N ILE A 135 -21.40 -10.61 -3.91
CA ILE A 135 -21.60 -11.63 -2.88
C ILE A 135 -20.79 -11.23 -1.66
N SER A 136 -21.47 -11.08 -0.54
CA SER A 136 -20.80 -10.72 0.70
C SER A 136 -20.03 -11.91 1.30
N TYR A 137 -18.95 -11.62 2.04
CA TYR A 137 -18.30 -12.64 2.88
C TYR A 137 -19.28 -13.23 3.90
N GLU A 138 -20.24 -12.46 4.36
CA GLU A 138 -21.31 -12.88 5.25
C GLU A 138 -22.21 -13.96 4.61
N GLU A 139 -22.55 -13.82 3.33
CA GLU A 139 -23.26 -14.85 2.56
C GLU A 139 -22.43 -16.14 2.42
N ILE A 140 -21.13 -16.01 2.09
CA ILE A 140 -20.21 -17.15 1.97
C ILE A 140 -20.05 -17.86 3.33
N MET A 141 -19.89 -17.09 4.41
CA MET A 141 -19.81 -17.60 5.77
C MET A 141 -21.10 -18.31 6.16
N ALA A 142 -22.27 -17.76 5.83
CA ALA A 142 -23.57 -18.39 6.07
C ALA A 142 -23.71 -19.72 5.31
N PHE A 143 -23.23 -19.78 4.05
CA PHE A 143 -23.19 -21.03 3.29
C PHE A 143 -22.39 -22.11 4.03
N PHE A 144 -21.19 -21.80 4.52
CA PHE A 144 -20.37 -22.75 5.28
C PHE A 144 -20.99 -23.12 6.62
N LEU A 145 -21.51 -22.14 7.38
CA LEU A 145 -22.13 -22.40 8.68
C LEU A 145 -23.36 -23.30 8.58
N SER A 146 -24.15 -23.21 7.50
CA SER A 146 -25.28 -24.11 7.27
C SER A 146 -24.88 -25.58 7.09
N ARG A 147 -23.60 -25.86 6.84
CA ARG A 147 -23.03 -27.20 6.61
C ARG A 147 -22.07 -27.66 7.71
N ARG A 148 -21.91 -26.89 8.79
CA ARG A 148 -20.97 -27.20 9.88
C ARG A 148 -21.18 -28.55 10.56
N THR A 149 -22.39 -29.10 10.49
CA THR A 149 -22.75 -30.41 11.05
C THR A 149 -22.47 -31.57 10.09
N VAL A 150 -22.19 -31.28 8.81
CA VAL A 150 -21.82 -32.28 7.80
C VAL A 150 -20.36 -32.66 7.94
N ASP A 151 -19.47 -31.67 8.08
CA ASP A 151 -18.04 -31.85 8.23
C ASP A 151 -17.43 -30.66 8.99
N CYS A 152 -16.46 -30.93 9.88
CA CYS A 152 -15.80 -29.89 10.67
C CYS A 152 -15.00 -28.89 9.81
N ARG A 153 -14.61 -29.27 8.59
CA ARG A 153 -13.94 -28.37 7.63
C ARG A 153 -14.79 -27.15 7.33
N PHE A 154 -16.12 -27.27 7.27
CA PHE A 154 -16.99 -26.11 7.03
C PHE A 154 -16.95 -25.09 8.18
N ALA A 155 -16.83 -25.54 9.42
CA ALA A 155 -16.65 -24.64 10.56
C ALA A 155 -15.31 -23.89 10.48
N HIS A 156 -14.24 -24.57 10.08
CA HIS A 156 -12.94 -23.95 9.85
C HIS A 156 -12.97 -22.94 8.70
N LYS A 157 -13.59 -23.29 7.56
CA LYS A 157 -13.76 -22.41 6.40
C LYS A 157 -14.55 -21.14 6.77
N ALA A 158 -15.62 -21.28 7.55
CA ALA A 158 -16.36 -20.15 8.09
C ALA A 158 -15.48 -19.25 8.99
N GLN A 159 -14.60 -19.83 9.80
CA GLN A 159 -13.67 -19.08 10.65
C GLN A 159 -12.63 -18.27 9.84
N VAL A 160 -12.13 -18.81 8.71
CA VAL A 160 -11.23 -18.08 7.79
C VAL A 160 -11.94 -16.84 7.24
N VAL A 161 -13.17 -17.01 6.71
CA VAL A 161 -13.98 -15.91 6.17
C VAL A 161 -14.31 -14.88 7.25
N GLN A 162 -14.62 -15.34 8.46
CA GLN A 162 -14.91 -14.48 9.60
C GLN A 162 -13.73 -13.57 9.96
N GLU A 163 -12.49 -14.05 9.94
CA GLU A 163 -11.33 -13.20 10.23
C GLU A 163 -11.17 -12.11 9.16
N GLY A 164 -11.47 -12.39 7.89
CA GLY A 164 -11.51 -11.39 6.83
C GLY A 164 -12.56 -10.29 7.07
N ILE A 165 -13.77 -10.66 7.53
CA ILE A 165 -14.82 -9.70 7.94
C ILE A 165 -14.32 -8.84 9.11
N GLU A 166 -13.75 -9.47 10.13
CA GLU A 166 -13.25 -8.77 11.33
C GLU A 166 -12.06 -7.85 11.01
N GLN A 167 -11.19 -8.22 10.08
CA GLN A 167 -10.10 -7.35 9.61
C GLN A 167 -10.65 -6.10 8.90
N ASN A 168 -11.61 -6.25 7.98
CA ASN A 168 -12.29 -5.10 7.38
C ASN A 168 -13.00 -4.23 8.44
N ARG A 169 -13.56 -4.86 9.47
CA ARG A 169 -14.20 -4.14 10.57
C ARG A 169 -13.19 -3.28 11.35
N ARG A 170 -12.04 -3.85 11.70
CA ARG A 170 -10.94 -3.19 12.46
C ARG A 170 -10.19 -2.13 11.65
N GLY A 171 -10.15 -2.26 10.32
CA GLY A 171 -9.35 -1.42 9.43
C GLY A 171 -7.85 -1.72 9.51
N TYR A 172 -7.04 -1.09 8.64
CA TYR A 172 -5.58 -1.26 8.65
C TYR A 172 -4.98 -0.85 10.00
N GLN A 173 -4.39 -1.82 10.69
CA GLN A 173 -3.60 -1.62 11.89
C GLN A 173 -2.13 -1.90 11.53
N PRO A 174 -1.27 -0.87 11.38
CA PRO A 174 0.13 -1.11 11.13
C PRO A 174 0.71 -1.97 12.26
N LYS A 175 1.38 -3.06 11.92
CA LYS A 175 2.11 -3.86 12.90
C LYS A 175 3.30 -3.04 13.38
N THR A 176 3.18 -2.44 14.55
CA THR A 176 4.24 -1.64 15.17
C THR A 176 5.50 -2.50 15.32
N ASP A 177 6.60 -2.02 14.76
CA ASP A 177 7.92 -2.61 14.95
C ASP A 177 8.57 -1.94 16.16
N GLN A 178 8.66 -2.68 17.27
CA GLN A 178 9.22 -2.16 18.51
C GLN A 178 10.71 -1.81 18.38
N GLY A 179 11.47 -2.55 17.55
CA GLY A 179 12.88 -2.29 17.30
C GLY A 179 13.09 -0.96 16.58
N LEU A 180 12.38 -0.75 15.47
CA LEU A 180 12.41 0.52 14.72
C LEU A 180 11.89 1.71 15.53
N THR A 181 10.86 1.50 16.36
CA THR A 181 10.34 2.55 17.25
C THR A 181 11.42 2.95 18.27
N LYS A 182 12.03 1.98 18.96
CA LYS A 182 13.10 2.23 19.92
C LYS A 182 14.32 2.89 19.28
N PHE A 183 14.70 2.43 18.09
CA PHE A 183 15.81 3.01 17.34
C PHE A 183 15.58 4.49 17.04
N ALA A 184 14.37 4.86 16.61
CA ALA A 184 14.02 6.25 16.33
C ALA A 184 13.97 7.11 17.60
N GLU A 185 13.52 6.56 18.74
CA GLU A 185 13.59 7.21 20.06
C GLU A 185 15.02 7.49 20.50
N ASP A 186 15.93 6.51 20.35
CA ASP A 186 17.34 6.69 20.71
C ASP A 186 18.04 7.69 19.79
N TYR A 187 17.74 7.66 18.48
CA TYR A 187 18.21 8.67 17.53
C TYR A 187 17.70 10.06 17.93
N TYR A 188 16.42 10.19 18.29
CA TYR A 188 15.84 11.46 18.72
C TYR A 188 16.50 11.99 19.98
N ALA A 189 16.75 11.14 20.97
CA ALA A 189 17.45 11.53 22.19
C ALA A 189 18.86 12.04 21.88
N PHE A 190 19.61 11.32 21.05
CA PHE A 190 20.97 11.71 20.62
C PHE A 190 20.98 13.05 19.87
N ALA A 191 20.06 13.24 18.91
CA ALA A 191 19.92 14.50 18.17
C ALA A 191 19.51 15.65 19.10
N SER A 192 18.57 15.41 20.02
CA SER A 192 18.08 16.44 20.95
C SER A 192 19.12 16.89 21.98
N GLU A 193 20.10 16.03 22.30
CA GLU A 193 21.17 16.38 23.23
C GLU A 193 22.30 17.20 22.56
N ARG A 194 22.61 16.89 21.29
CA ARG A 194 23.84 17.38 20.63
C ARG A 194 23.62 18.29 19.42
N PHE A 195 22.43 18.23 18.81
CA PHE A 195 22.11 18.87 17.53
C PHE A 195 20.77 19.61 17.59
N LEU A 196 20.59 20.48 18.58
CA LEU A 196 19.34 21.22 18.80
C LEU A 196 18.84 21.98 17.56
N GLN A 197 19.76 22.47 16.73
CA GLN A 197 19.47 23.21 15.50
C GLN A 197 18.76 22.38 14.43
N VAL A 198 18.87 21.04 14.46
CA VAL A 198 18.31 20.20 13.38
C VAL A 198 16.81 20.00 13.50
N ALA A 199 16.21 20.27 14.66
CA ALA A 199 14.78 20.15 14.92
C ALA A 199 14.18 18.84 14.37
N MET A 200 14.72 17.70 14.82
CA MET A 200 14.19 16.37 14.48
C MET A 200 12.74 16.24 14.96
N GLU A 201 11.89 15.60 14.16
CA GLU A 201 10.52 15.31 14.59
C GLU A 201 10.49 14.24 15.67
N GLN A 202 9.65 14.46 16.68
CA GLN A 202 9.45 13.48 17.75
C GLN A 202 8.93 12.16 17.16
N PRO A 203 9.60 11.03 17.47
CA PRO A 203 9.21 9.74 16.93
C PRO A 203 7.83 9.32 17.44
N ARG A 204 7.06 8.70 16.54
CA ARG A 204 5.81 7.99 16.85
C ARG A 204 6.05 6.50 16.67
N GLN A 205 5.08 5.67 17.08
CA GLN A 205 5.10 4.23 16.78
C GLN A 205 5.33 4.00 15.28
N ARG A 206 6.36 3.22 14.94
CA ARG A 206 6.78 3.01 13.56
C ARG A 206 6.31 1.65 13.04
N PRO A 207 5.66 1.59 11.86
CA PRO A 207 5.43 0.31 11.19
C PRO A 207 6.76 -0.27 10.69
N SER A 208 6.77 -1.58 10.44
CA SER A 208 7.83 -2.22 9.67
C SER A 208 8.04 -1.47 8.34
N GLN A 209 9.30 -1.21 7.99
CA GLN A 209 9.74 -0.42 6.80
C GLN A 209 9.73 1.12 6.92
N SER A 210 9.35 1.72 8.06
CA SER A 210 9.45 3.19 8.24
C SER A 210 10.90 3.63 8.49
N THR A 211 11.69 3.74 7.42
CA THR A 211 13.15 4.01 7.44
C THR A 211 13.51 5.50 7.31
N TRP A 212 12.54 6.40 7.39
CA TRP A 212 12.76 7.83 7.16
C TRP A 212 12.70 8.60 8.48
N ILE A 213 13.71 9.41 8.76
CA ILE A 213 13.73 10.33 9.90
C ILE A 213 13.60 11.75 9.36
N ALA A 214 12.59 12.49 9.82
CA ALA A 214 12.29 13.82 9.31
C ALA A 214 12.76 14.92 10.28
N PHE A 215 13.18 16.04 9.70
CA PHE A 215 13.70 17.22 10.36
C PHE A 215 12.99 18.46 9.82
N ARG A 216 12.49 19.31 10.71
CA ARG A 216 11.72 20.53 10.36
C ARG A 216 12.20 21.76 11.13
N PRO A 217 13.44 22.23 10.87
CA PRO A 217 13.90 23.51 11.40
C PRO A 217 13.06 24.66 10.86
N SER A 218 12.87 25.69 11.70
CA SER A 218 12.05 26.86 11.36
C SER A 218 12.65 27.74 10.28
N SER A 219 13.96 27.61 10.00
CA SER A 219 14.65 28.32 8.93
C SER A 219 14.35 27.76 7.53
N LEU A 220 13.69 26.60 7.42
CA LEU A 220 13.35 26.01 6.13
C LEU A 220 12.25 26.82 5.40
N PRO A 221 12.36 26.97 4.06
CA PRO A 221 11.31 27.54 3.24
C PRO A 221 9.98 26.79 3.37
N LYS A 222 8.88 27.48 3.06
CA LYS A 222 7.57 26.83 2.96
C LYS A 222 7.63 25.64 1.99
N ASN A 223 6.90 24.57 2.33
CA ASN A 223 6.85 23.33 1.56
C ASN A 223 8.21 22.60 1.43
N SER A 224 9.13 22.81 2.37
CA SER A 224 10.38 22.07 2.43
C SER A 224 10.57 21.34 3.76
N TYR A 225 11.35 20.26 3.71
CA TYR A 225 11.73 19.47 4.89
C TYR A 225 13.01 18.70 4.59
N ILE A 226 13.76 18.33 5.63
CA ILE A 226 14.92 17.46 5.50
C ILE A 226 14.54 16.06 5.98
N ALA A 227 15.05 15.02 5.33
CA ALA A 227 14.89 13.65 5.78
C ALA A 227 16.17 12.82 5.64
N HIS A 228 16.45 11.99 6.63
CA HIS A 228 17.46 10.93 6.57
C HIS A 228 16.76 9.60 6.22
N GLN A 229 17.07 9.06 5.04
CA GLN A 229 16.61 7.74 4.59
C GLN A 229 17.63 6.69 5.04
N ILE A 230 17.45 6.18 6.27
CA ILE A 230 18.53 5.55 7.05
C ILE A 230 19.09 4.28 6.40
N THR A 231 18.23 3.45 5.79
CA THR A 231 18.67 2.20 5.13
C THR A 231 19.24 2.43 3.73
N ALA A 232 19.04 3.61 3.15
CA ALA A 232 19.56 3.95 1.82
C ALA A 232 20.78 4.87 1.90
N GLY A 233 21.15 5.35 3.09
CA GLY A 233 22.37 6.15 3.26
C GLY A 233 22.27 7.53 2.62
N PHE A 234 21.13 8.21 2.75
CA PHE A 234 20.97 9.56 2.19
C PHE A 234 20.32 10.54 3.17
N VAL A 235 20.88 11.75 3.24
CA VAL A 235 20.21 12.93 3.79
C VAL A 235 19.72 13.78 2.62
N LYS A 236 18.44 14.18 2.66
CA LYS A 236 17.77 14.86 1.56
C LYS A 236 17.03 16.10 2.06
N LEU A 237 17.30 17.26 1.49
CA LEU A 237 16.43 18.45 1.60
C LEU A 237 15.46 18.45 0.43
N PHE A 238 14.15 18.37 0.71
CA PHE A 238 13.10 18.37 -0.31
C PHE A 238 12.46 19.75 -0.46
N PHE A 239 12.23 20.16 -1.70
CA PHE A 239 11.35 21.26 -2.08
C PHE A 239 10.08 20.68 -2.74
N SER A 240 9.01 20.57 -1.95
CA SER A 240 7.78 19.88 -2.35
C SER A 240 6.98 20.68 -3.38
N GLY A 241 6.55 20.02 -4.46
CA GLY A 241 5.81 20.67 -5.53
C GLY A 241 6.66 21.54 -6.45
N ALA A 242 7.99 21.53 -6.30
CA ALA A 242 8.90 22.40 -7.04
C ALA A 242 9.49 21.76 -8.31
N ALA A 243 8.92 20.66 -8.81
CA ALA A 243 9.47 19.94 -9.97
C ALA A 243 9.72 20.82 -11.21
N SER A 244 8.87 21.82 -11.45
CA SER A 244 9.03 22.77 -12.56
C SER A 244 10.04 23.88 -12.31
N ARG A 245 10.64 23.95 -11.11
CA ARG A 245 11.60 24.97 -10.69
C ARG A 245 13.01 24.41 -10.50
N LEU A 246 13.32 23.29 -11.15
CA LEU A 246 14.62 22.63 -11.01
C LEU A 246 15.76 23.58 -11.39
N ASP A 247 15.68 24.23 -12.55
CA ASP A 247 16.74 25.12 -13.04
C ASP A 247 16.94 26.34 -12.12
N GLU A 248 15.84 26.96 -11.67
CA GLU A 248 15.85 28.07 -10.71
C GLU A 248 16.51 27.66 -9.39
N LEU A 249 16.14 26.50 -8.84
CA LEU A 249 16.71 26.00 -7.59
C LEU A 249 18.18 25.60 -7.76
N THR A 250 18.57 25.06 -8.92
CA THR A 250 19.97 24.81 -9.26
C THR A 250 20.77 26.09 -9.21
N GLU A 251 20.37 27.13 -9.94
CA GLU A 251 21.09 28.40 -9.97
C GLU A 251 21.21 29.03 -8.58
N LEU A 252 20.13 28.97 -7.79
CA LEU A 252 20.08 29.56 -6.46
C LEU A 252 20.97 28.83 -5.44
N TYR A 253 20.96 27.50 -5.44
CA TYR A 253 21.61 26.69 -4.41
C TYR A 253 23.01 26.19 -4.78
N SER A 254 23.32 25.99 -6.07
CA SER A 254 24.63 25.47 -6.53
C SER A 254 25.85 26.17 -5.94
N PRO A 255 25.89 27.51 -5.77
CA PRO A 255 27.04 28.20 -5.18
C PRO A 255 27.32 27.85 -3.71
N TYR A 256 26.34 27.28 -3.01
CA TYR A 256 26.39 27.01 -1.57
C TYR A 256 26.41 25.51 -1.25
N LEU A 257 26.26 24.62 -2.23
CA LEU A 257 26.18 23.19 -1.99
C LEU A 257 27.43 22.66 -1.26
N PRO A 258 27.25 21.84 -0.20
CA PRO A 258 28.38 21.21 0.46
C PRO A 258 28.99 20.15 -0.47
N SER A 259 30.26 19.82 -0.24
CA SER A 259 30.97 18.81 -1.02
C SER A 259 30.21 17.48 -1.03
N GLY A 260 30.02 16.91 -2.23
CA GLY A 260 29.29 15.65 -2.42
C GLY A 260 27.76 15.79 -2.39
N ALA A 261 27.22 17.01 -2.36
CA ALA A 261 25.80 17.24 -2.52
C ALA A 261 25.42 17.38 -3.99
N GLU A 262 24.28 16.81 -4.35
CA GLU A 262 23.71 16.91 -5.70
C GLU A 262 22.28 17.42 -5.62
N LEU A 263 21.90 18.27 -6.58
CA LEU A 263 20.54 18.77 -6.72
C LEU A 263 19.86 18.06 -7.88
N VAL A 264 18.78 17.34 -7.60
CA VAL A 264 18.12 16.43 -8.54
C VAL A 264 16.61 16.54 -8.49
N GLY A 265 15.94 16.16 -9.58
CA GLY A 265 14.49 15.95 -9.59
C GLY A 265 14.09 14.71 -8.77
N ALA A 266 13.02 14.81 -8.00
CA ALA A 266 12.50 13.76 -7.13
C ALA A 266 10.97 13.68 -7.21
N GLY A 267 10.46 13.09 -8.30
CA GLY A 267 9.01 12.99 -8.55
C GLY A 267 8.38 14.37 -8.72
N LYS A 268 7.46 14.75 -7.82
CA LYS A 268 6.85 16.10 -7.79
C LYS A 268 7.70 17.15 -7.05
N SER A 269 8.89 16.79 -6.59
CA SER A 269 9.77 17.62 -5.77
C SER A 269 11.13 17.81 -6.46
N VAL A 270 11.90 18.75 -5.95
CA VAL A 270 13.35 18.84 -6.18
C VAL A 270 14.05 18.51 -4.86
N ALA A 271 15.19 17.84 -4.91
CA ALA A 271 15.92 17.45 -3.71
C ALA A 271 17.42 17.78 -3.81
N ILE A 272 17.98 18.29 -2.72
CA ILE A 272 19.44 18.30 -2.51
C ILE A 272 19.78 17.05 -1.70
N ILE A 273 20.64 16.20 -2.23
CA ILE A 273 20.96 14.87 -1.70
C ILE A 273 22.42 14.83 -1.29
N ILE A 274 22.70 14.31 -0.10
CA ILE A 274 24.05 14.01 0.39
C ILE A 274 24.09 12.54 0.78
N ALA A 275 25.08 11.81 0.27
CA ALA A 275 25.34 10.43 0.68
C ALA A 275 25.94 10.38 2.09
N VAL A 276 25.43 9.47 2.91
CA VAL A 276 25.87 9.22 4.29
C VAL A 276 25.94 7.70 4.54
N PRO A 277 26.66 7.24 5.57
CA PRO A 277 26.71 5.81 5.89
C PRO A 277 25.31 5.21 6.13
N GLU A 278 25.06 4.04 5.55
CA GLU A 278 23.80 3.30 5.70
C GLU A 278 23.63 2.69 7.10
N ILE A 279 22.39 2.65 7.57
CA ILE A 279 21.98 1.93 8.79
C ILE A 279 21.21 0.70 8.32
N ASP A 280 21.89 -0.43 8.24
CA ASP A 280 21.45 -1.65 7.53
C ASP A 280 20.32 -2.42 8.24
N ASP A 281 20.42 -2.60 9.56
CA ASP A 281 19.43 -3.35 10.35
C ASP A 281 18.98 -2.59 11.63
N PRO A 282 18.30 -1.42 11.51
CA PRO A 282 17.86 -0.62 12.65
C PRO A 282 16.78 -1.30 13.52
N TRP A 283 16.13 -2.36 13.03
CA TRP A 283 15.16 -3.18 13.79
C TRP A 283 15.81 -4.34 14.58
N LYS A 284 17.08 -4.69 14.30
CA LYS A 284 17.78 -5.78 15.02
C LYS A 284 18.93 -5.29 15.88
N LYS A 285 19.68 -4.29 15.41
CA LYS A 285 20.86 -3.76 16.09
C LYS A 285 20.50 -2.49 16.83
N SER A 286 21.08 -2.30 18.02
CA SER A 286 20.83 -1.10 18.83
C SER A 286 21.42 0.16 18.18
N PHE A 287 20.88 1.32 18.54
CA PHE A 287 21.39 2.62 18.07
C PHE A 287 22.89 2.83 18.35
N ALA A 288 23.40 2.28 19.46
CA ALA A 288 24.81 2.36 19.84
C ALA A 288 25.78 1.82 18.75
N ASN A 289 25.33 0.88 17.92
CA ASN A 289 26.14 0.35 16.81
C ASN A 289 26.28 1.35 15.65
N TYR A 290 25.45 2.39 15.60
CA TYR A 290 25.38 3.34 14.49
C TYR A 290 25.55 4.80 14.93
N THR A 291 26.06 5.05 16.13
CA THR A 291 26.21 6.42 16.65
C THR A 291 27.03 7.30 15.71
N SER A 292 28.13 6.79 15.14
CA SER A 292 28.93 7.54 14.16
C SER A 292 28.20 7.79 12.83
N HIS A 293 27.31 6.89 12.42
CA HIS A 293 26.52 7.04 11.20
C HIS A 293 25.45 8.10 11.40
N ALA A 294 24.76 8.06 12.54
CA ALA A 294 23.78 9.06 12.94
C ALA A 294 24.42 10.45 13.10
N GLU A 295 25.61 10.53 13.69
CA GLU A 295 26.39 11.78 13.81
C GLU A 295 26.76 12.35 12.44
N THR A 296 27.31 11.53 11.54
CA THR A 296 27.61 11.94 10.15
C THR A 296 26.36 12.46 9.43
N ALA A 297 25.22 11.81 9.61
CA ALA A 297 23.96 12.23 9.01
C ALA A 297 23.46 13.55 9.62
N LEU A 298 23.53 13.72 10.94
CA LEU A 298 23.13 14.96 11.62
C LEU A 298 24.02 16.15 11.23
N ASP A 299 25.32 15.93 11.03
CA ASP A 299 26.23 16.94 10.48
C ASP A 299 25.80 17.37 9.07
N CYS A 300 25.37 16.42 8.23
CA CYS A 300 24.86 16.72 6.89
C CYS A 300 23.52 17.48 6.95
N VAL A 301 22.63 17.14 7.89
CA VAL A 301 21.40 17.90 8.13
C VAL A 301 21.74 19.35 8.52
N ALA A 302 22.67 19.55 9.45
CA ALA A 302 23.12 20.88 9.87
C ALA A 302 23.69 21.69 8.69
N LYS A 303 24.54 21.08 7.85
CA LYS A 303 25.07 21.73 6.64
C LYS A 303 23.96 22.16 5.68
N LEU A 304 22.94 21.33 5.46
CA LEU A 304 21.81 21.70 4.60
C LEU A 304 20.98 22.87 5.16
N ILE A 305 20.87 22.97 6.49
CA ILE A 305 20.23 24.11 7.15
C ILE A 305 21.04 25.39 6.89
N GLU A 306 22.35 25.35 7.07
CA GLU A 306 23.23 26.50 6.82
C GLU A 306 23.16 26.97 5.36
N VAL A 307 23.06 26.04 4.41
CA VAL A 307 22.88 26.36 2.98
C VAL A 307 21.60 27.15 2.76
N VAL A 308 20.50 26.70 3.35
CA VAL A 308 19.20 27.38 3.26
C VAL A 308 19.29 28.78 3.86
N GLU A 309 19.91 28.92 5.03
CA GLU A 309 20.05 30.19 5.72
C GLU A 309 20.86 31.19 4.90
N LYS A 310 21.99 30.77 4.31
CA LYS A 310 22.81 31.60 3.41
C LYS A 310 22.03 32.09 2.19
N VAL A 311 21.24 31.21 1.58
CA VAL A 311 20.39 31.57 0.44
C VAL A 311 19.34 32.61 0.85
N VAL A 312 18.64 32.38 1.96
CA VAL A 312 17.62 33.31 2.48
C VAL A 312 18.22 34.68 2.82
N GLU A 313 19.39 34.71 3.43
CA GLU A 313 20.07 35.94 3.83
C GLU A 313 20.51 36.77 2.60
N LYS A 314 21.01 36.10 1.56
CA LYS A 314 21.36 36.76 0.29
C LYS A 314 20.15 37.33 -0.44
N THR A 315 19.04 36.59 -0.51
CA THR A 315 17.81 37.06 -1.17
C THR A 315 17.24 38.30 -0.48
N LYS A 316 17.27 38.35 0.86
CA LYS A 316 16.86 39.54 1.63
C LYS A 316 17.74 40.76 1.34
N ASN A 317 19.06 40.57 1.26
CA ASN A 317 20.02 41.64 0.99
C ASN A 317 19.92 42.18 -0.45
N SER A 318 19.50 41.37 -1.43
CA SER A 318 19.21 41.86 -2.79
C SER A 318 17.91 42.68 -2.87
N GLU A 319 16.90 42.37 -2.05
CA GLU A 319 15.63 43.10 -2.03
C GLU A 319 15.75 44.46 -1.32
N SER A 320 16.52 44.55 -0.23
CA SER A 320 16.72 45.80 0.51
C SER A 320 17.61 46.82 -0.22
N GLY A 321 18.57 46.37 -1.03
CA GLY A 321 19.45 47.25 -1.81
C GLY A 321 18.78 47.95 -3.01
N THR A 322 17.52 47.60 -3.31
CA THR A 322 16.76 48.19 -4.43
C THR A 322 15.89 49.38 -4.01
N LEU A 323 15.64 49.55 -2.70
CA LEU A 323 14.79 50.63 -2.15
C LEU A 323 15.54 51.93 -1.81
N ASP A 324 16.88 51.92 -1.75
CA ASP A 324 17.71 53.10 -1.48
C ASP A 324 18.24 53.79 -2.76
N ARG A 325 17.63 53.50 -3.92
CA ARG A 325 17.93 54.14 -5.20
C ARG A 325 16.66 54.65 -5.89
N GLU A 326 15.93 55.55 -5.23
CA GLU A 326 15.02 56.49 -5.90
C GLU A 326 15.31 57.93 -5.48
#